data_AF-A0A2E9R4Y9-F1
#
_entry.id   AF-A0A2E9R4Y9-F1
#
_cell.length_a   1.000
_cell.length_b   1.000
_cell.length_c   1.000
_cell.angle_alpha   90.00
_cell.angle_beta   90.00
_cell.angle_gamma   90.00
#
_symmetry.space_group_name_H-M   'P 1'
#
loop_
_entity.id
_entity.type
_entity.pdbx_description
1 polymer ?
#
loop_
_entity_poly.entity_id
_entity_poly.type
_entity_poly.pdbx_seq_one_letter_code
_entity_poly.pdbx_strand_id
1 'polypeptide(L)'
;MSIKFYQKKQNKIKQKKAMASSLHEDDGVDPRHYFRHKPNKKDRKTRQLCGQIARQLNAILGELSDDLLSTCYIEEVVPAPDISRCMVTFVWMGDLDAFEPQRLLERIGQVQGMFRGELAMAIHRRRVPQLSFRVIPKEEVCA
;
A
#
# COMPACT_ATOMS: atom_id res chain seq x y z
N MET A 1 17.62 -19.08 31.90
CA MET A 1 18.22 -17.75 32.16
C MET A 1 17.15 -16.68 32.44
N SER A 2 16.24 -16.89 33.40
CA SER A 2 14.99 -16.10 33.46
C SER A 2 14.69 -15.42 34.81
N ILE A 3 15.36 -15.82 35.90
CA ILE A 3 15.08 -15.31 37.25
C ILE A 3 15.82 -13.99 37.53
N LYS A 4 17.08 -13.87 37.08
CA LYS A 4 17.91 -12.68 37.30
C LYS A 4 17.36 -11.42 36.60
N PHE A 5 16.70 -11.60 35.45
CA PHE A 5 16.12 -10.48 34.69
C PHE A 5 14.89 -9.87 35.38
N TYR A 6 14.04 -10.74 35.95
CA TYR A 6 12.83 -10.32 36.66
C TYR A 6 13.18 -9.55 37.95
N GLN A 7 14.16 -10.06 38.72
CA GLN A 7 14.65 -9.39 39.93
C GLN A 7 15.27 -8.01 39.62
N LYS A 8 16.03 -7.88 38.53
CA LYS A 8 16.63 -6.61 38.11
C LYS A 8 15.59 -5.53 37.74
N LYS A 9 14.46 -5.95 37.14
CA LYS A 9 13.33 -5.06 36.79
C LYS A 9 12.62 -4.55 38.05
N GLN A 10 12.37 -5.44 39.02
CA GLN A 10 11.71 -5.10 40.29
C GLN A 10 12.55 -4.11 41.12
N ASN A 11 13.89 -4.30 41.17
CA ASN A 11 14.77 -3.40 41.91
C ASN A 11 14.82 -1.97 41.34
N LYS A 12 14.78 -1.82 40.01
CA LYS A 12 14.71 -0.49 39.36
C LYS A 12 13.41 0.25 39.67
N ILE A 13 12.28 -0.46 39.72
CA ILE A 13 10.97 0.15 40.06
C ILE A 13 10.97 0.61 41.52
N LYS A 14 11.55 -0.20 42.43
CA LYS A 14 11.64 0.12 43.86
C LYS A 14 12.52 1.33 44.14
N GLN A 15 13.64 1.48 43.42
CA GLN A 15 14.51 2.66 43.52
C GLN A 15 13.85 3.94 42.99
N LYS A 16 13.14 3.87 41.86
CA LYS A 16 12.42 5.04 41.30
C LYS A 16 11.33 5.56 42.24
N LYS A 17 10.63 4.67 42.95
CA LYS A 17 9.62 5.03 43.96
C LYS A 17 10.19 5.75 45.18
N ALA A 18 11.46 5.53 45.52
CA ALA A 18 12.10 6.16 46.67
C ALA A 18 12.58 7.60 46.36
N MET A 19 12.64 7.99 45.10
CA MET A 19 13.19 9.28 44.65
C MET A 19 12.15 10.25 44.07
N ALA A 20 10.93 9.78 43.82
CA ALA A 20 9.83 10.59 43.29
C ALA A 20 8.69 10.66 44.31
N SER A 21 8.09 11.84 44.47
CA SER A 21 6.93 12.06 45.36
C SER A 21 5.69 11.29 44.91
N SER A 22 5.52 11.09 43.60
CA SER A 22 4.58 10.14 42.99
C SER A 22 5.11 9.70 41.64
N LEU A 23 4.88 8.43 41.27
CA LEU A 23 5.15 7.92 39.92
C LEU A 23 3.81 7.82 39.18
N HIS A 24 3.71 8.49 38.06
CA HIS A 24 2.61 8.37 37.11
C HIS A 24 2.98 7.35 36.03
N GLU A 25 1.97 6.84 35.33
CA GLU A 25 2.16 5.80 34.30
C GLU A 25 3.05 6.24 33.13
N ASP A 26 3.19 7.56 32.93
CA ASP A 26 4.04 8.16 31.89
C ASP A 26 5.49 8.45 32.33
N ASP A 27 5.84 8.28 33.61
CA ASP A 27 7.16 8.63 34.12
C ASP A 27 8.27 7.67 33.64
N GLY A 28 9.00 8.10 32.61
CA GLY A 28 10.09 7.35 31.99
C GLY A 28 9.74 6.75 30.63
N VAL A 29 8.65 7.18 30.01
CA VAL A 29 8.42 6.96 28.57
C VAL A 29 9.38 7.85 27.79
N ASP A 30 10.22 7.25 26.95
CA ASP A 30 11.09 8.00 26.03
C ASP A 30 10.22 8.89 25.14
N PRO A 31 10.52 10.20 24.98
CA PRO A 31 9.76 11.11 24.12
C PRO A 31 9.53 10.57 22.69
N ARG A 32 10.45 9.74 22.16
CA ARG A 32 10.32 9.08 20.85
C ARG A 32 9.21 8.02 20.80
N HIS A 33 8.83 7.48 21.96
CA HIS A 33 7.76 6.50 22.12
C HIS A 33 6.43 7.14 22.53
N TYR A 34 6.47 8.31 23.18
CA TYR A 34 5.29 9.06 23.64
C TYR A 34 4.37 9.48 22.49
N PHE A 35 4.93 10.00 21.39
CA PHE A 35 4.14 10.44 20.22
C PHE A 35 3.93 9.36 19.14
N ARG A 36 4.43 8.14 19.35
CA ARG A 36 4.31 7.06 18.36
C ARG A 36 2.92 6.43 18.42
N HIS A 37 1.97 7.02 17.71
CA HIS A 37 0.80 6.26 17.25
C HIS A 37 1.30 5.03 16.50
N LYS A 38 1.00 3.82 16.99
CA LYS A 38 1.34 2.58 16.28
C LYS A 38 0.43 2.50 15.05
N PRO A 39 0.92 2.71 13.81
CA PRO A 39 0.08 2.50 12.65
C PRO A 39 -0.37 1.05 12.64
N ASN A 40 -1.64 0.82 12.32
CA ASN A 40 -2.17 -0.53 12.24
C ASN A 40 -1.33 -1.33 11.23
N LYS A 41 -0.72 -2.44 11.69
CA LYS A 41 0.20 -3.25 10.86
C LYS A 41 -0.49 -3.77 9.59
N LYS A 42 -1.82 -3.94 9.63
CA LYS A 42 -2.63 -4.36 8.48
C LYS A 42 -2.57 -3.32 7.36
N ASP A 43 -2.79 -2.05 7.68
CA ASP A 43 -2.83 -0.96 6.70
C ASP A 43 -1.47 -0.75 6.03
N ARG A 44 -0.37 -0.92 6.77
CA ARG A 44 0.97 -0.86 6.20
C ARG A 44 1.19 -1.95 5.14
N LYS A 45 0.82 -3.20 5.43
CA LYS A 45 0.99 -4.31 4.49
C LYS A 45 0.08 -4.17 3.27
N THR A 46 -1.14 -3.67 3.48
CA THR A 46 -2.07 -3.31 2.39
C THR A 46 -1.44 -2.29 1.45
N ARG A 47 -0.96 -1.16 1.97
CA ARG A 47 -0.28 -0.13 1.16
C ARG A 47 0.97 -0.67 0.44
N GLN A 48 1.77 -1.49 1.11
CA GLN A 48 2.94 -2.12 0.50
C GLN A 48 2.56 -3.00 -0.69
N LEU A 49 1.50 -3.81 -0.55
CA LEU A 49 1.05 -4.66 -1.64
C LEU A 49 0.47 -3.84 -2.79
N CYS A 50 -0.35 -2.83 -2.51
CA CYS A 50 -0.84 -1.90 -3.52
C CYS A 50 0.31 -1.27 -4.33
N GLY A 51 1.37 -0.79 -3.65
CA GLY A 51 2.56 -0.27 -4.33
C GLY A 51 3.38 -1.33 -5.08
N GLN A 52 3.33 -2.60 -4.68
CA GLN A 52 3.91 -3.69 -5.48
C GLN A 52 3.10 -3.95 -6.75
N ILE A 53 1.77 -3.97 -6.64
CA ILE A 53 0.86 -4.15 -7.78
C ILE A 53 1.03 -3.01 -8.78
N ALA A 54 1.03 -1.75 -8.33
CA ALA A 54 1.21 -0.59 -9.19
C ALA A 54 2.52 -0.64 -9.99
N ARG A 55 3.63 -0.99 -9.32
CA ARG A 55 4.95 -1.11 -9.98
C ARG A 55 4.97 -2.25 -10.99
N GLN A 56 4.42 -3.41 -10.63
CA GLN A 56 4.40 -4.55 -11.54
C GLN A 56 3.53 -4.28 -12.77
N LEU A 57 2.36 -3.69 -12.60
CA LEU A 57 1.49 -3.36 -13.73
C LEU A 57 2.12 -2.30 -14.64
N ASN A 58 2.79 -1.28 -14.11
CA ASN A 58 3.55 -0.33 -14.93
C ASN A 58 4.68 -1.02 -15.72
N ALA A 59 5.39 -1.98 -15.12
CA ALA A 59 6.42 -2.75 -15.83
C ALA A 59 5.81 -3.56 -16.99
N ILE A 60 4.68 -4.24 -16.75
CA ILE A 60 3.96 -5.00 -17.78
C ILE A 60 3.49 -4.08 -18.92
N LEU A 61 2.96 -2.89 -18.60
CA LEU A 61 2.52 -1.93 -19.62
C LEU A 61 3.68 -1.49 -20.53
N GLY A 62 4.89 -1.33 -19.97
CA GLY A 62 6.07 -0.98 -20.76
C GLY A 62 6.56 -2.11 -21.69
N GLU A 63 6.24 -3.36 -21.38
CA GLU A 63 6.59 -4.53 -22.20
C GLU A 63 5.49 -4.92 -23.19
N LEU A 64 4.26 -4.44 -22.95
CA LEU A 64 3.10 -4.78 -23.76
C LEU A 64 3.14 -4.08 -25.13
N SER A 65 3.09 -4.86 -26.20
CA SER A 65 2.95 -4.33 -27.57
C SER A 65 1.49 -3.97 -27.89
N ASP A 66 1.00 -2.90 -27.28
CA ASP A 66 -0.37 -2.40 -27.45
C ASP A 66 -0.37 -0.87 -27.51
N ASP A 67 -0.61 -0.31 -28.69
CA ASP A 67 -0.51 1.14 -28.95
C ASP A 67 -1.43 1.99 -28.06
N LEU A 68 -2.60 1.45 -27.68
CA LEU A 68 -3.55 2.17 -26.86
C LEU A 68 -3.10 2.17 -25.38
N LEU A 69 -2.70 1.00 -24.89
CA LEU A 69 -2.26 0.85 -23.50
C LEU A 69 -0.85 1.41 -23.26
N SER A 70 0.01 1.45 -24.28
CA SER A 70 1.34 2.07 -24.20
C SER A 70 1.29 3.59 -23.99
N THR A 71 0.15 4.21 -24.33
CA THR A 71 -0.13 5.63 -24.07
C THR A 71 -0.64 5.86 -22.64
N CYS A 72 -0.74 4.81 -21.82
CA CYS A 72 -1.18 4.90 -20.43
C CYS A 72 -0.06 4.58 -19.44
N TYR A 73 -0.19 5.11 -18.23
CA TYR A 73 0.52 4.59 -17.07
C TYR A 73 -0.45 4.40 -15.90
N ILE A 74 0.00 3.72 -14.86
CA ILE A 74 -0.80 3.52 -13.64
C ILE A 74 -0.30 4.49 -12.58
N GLU A 75 -1.18 5.40 -12.18
CA GLU A 75 -0.92 6.39 -11.14
C GLU A 75 -0.98 5.75 -9.76
N GLU A 76 -2.09 5.08 -9.46
CA GLU A 76 -2.28 4.47 -8.16
C GLU A 76 -3.08 3.17 -8.20
N VAL A 77 -2.89 2.39 -7.13
CA VAL A 77 -3.67 1.20 -6.84
C VAL A 77 -4.13 1.29 -5.39
N VAL A 78 -5.44 1.29 -5.18
CA VAL A 78 -6.04 1.43 -3.85
C VAL A 78 -6.92 0.23 -3.51
N PRO A 79 -6.99 -0.20 -2.24
CA PRO A 79 -7.89 -1.27 -1.82
C PRO A 79 -9.35 -0.82 -1.92
N ALA A 80 -10.27 -1.72 -2.28
CA ALA A 80 -11.69 -1.40 -2.41
C ALA A 80 -12.58 -2.65 -2.22
N PRO A 81 -13.21 -2.91 -1.06
CA PRO A 81 -13.11 -2.22 0.24
C PRO A 81 -11.89 -2.65 1.08
N ASP A 82 -11.30 -3.80 0.76
CA ASP A 82 -10.08 -4.32 1.37
C ASP A 82 -9.13 -4.84 0.29
N ILE A 83 -7.97 -5.39 0.68
CA ILE A 83 -6.94 -5.82 -0.27
C ILE A 83 -7.32 -7.04 -1.13
N SER A 84 -8.49 -7.65 -0.93
CA SER A 84 -8.98 -8.72 -1.81
C SER A 84 -9.46 -8.18 -3.17
N ARG A 85 -9.75 -6.88 -3.26
CA ARG A 85 -10.07 -6.16 -4.48
C ARG A 85 -9.34 -4.82 -4.51
N CYS A 86 -8.77 -4.47 -5.64
CA CYS A 86 -8.02 -3.24 -5.82
C CYS A 86 -8.59 -2.46 -6.99
N MET A 87 -8.81 -1.16 -6.79
CA MET A 87 -9.05 -0.21 -7.86
C MET A 87 -7.70 0.24 -8.42
N VAL A 88 -7.55 0.17 -9.72
CA VAL A 88 -6.37 0.61 -10.46
C VAL A 88 -6.77 1.82 -11.28
N THR A 89 -6.06 2.93 -11.08
CA THR A 89 -6.28 4.18 -11.83
C THR A 89 -5.27 4.25 -12.97
N PHE A 90 -5.76 4.12 -14.19
CA PHE A 90 -5.00 4.37 -15.41
C PHE A 90 -5.07 5.85 -15.76
N VAL A 91 -3.93 6.41 -16.15
CA VAL A 91 -3.83 7.77 -16.65
C VAL A 91 -3.50 7.72 -18.14
N TRP A 92 -4.34 8.37 -18.93
CA TRP A 92 -4.12 8.58 -20.35
C TRP A 92 -3.17 9.75 -20.59
N MET A 93 -2.06 9.50 -21.29
CA MET A 93 -1.03 10.51 -21.60
C MET A 93 -1.22 11.20 -22.95
N GLY A 94 -2.10 10.69 -23.79
CA GLY A 94 -2.39 11.24 -25.12
C GLY A 94 -3.12 12.58 -25.06
N ASP A 95 -3.61 13.01 -26.21
CA ASP A 95 -4.43 14.21 -26.31
C ASP A 95 -5.83 13.98 -25.74
N LEU A 96 -6.41 15.02 -25.14
CA LEU A 96 -7.74 14.95 -24.53
C LEU A 96 -8.84 14.70 -25.57
N ASP A 97 -8.69 15.24 -26.78
CA ASP A 97 -9.65 15.03 -27.88
C ASP A 97 -9.70 13.57 -28.35
N ALA A 98 -8.62 12.82 -28.13
CA ALA A 98 -8.52 11.39 -28.45
C ALA A 98 -8.84 10.49 -27.25
N PHE A 99 -9.19 11.07 -26.10
CA PHE A 99 -9.45 10.32 -24.87
C PHE A 99 -10.83 9.66 -24.92
N GLU A 100 -10.85 8.35 -25.20
CA GLU A 100 -12.06 7.53 -25.22
C GLU A 100 -12.07 6.54 -24.03
N PRO A 101 -12.57 6.93 -22.84
CA PRO A 101 -12.45 6.12 -21.62
C PRO A 101 -13.10 4.74 -21.77
N GLN A 102 -14.23 4.64 -22.48
CA GLN A 102 -14.93 3.38 -22.69
C GLN A 102 -14.11 2.38 -23.51
N ARG A 103 -13.48 2.85 -24.59
CA ARG A 103 -12.61 2.02 -25.45
C ARG A 103 -11.38 1.54 -24.68
N LEU A 104 -10.80 2.41 -23.84
CA LEU A 104 -9.70 2.01 -22.96
C LEU A 104 -10.13 0.96 -21.95
N LEU A 105 -11.27 1.14 -21.26
CA LEU A 105 -11.78 0.18 -20.30
C LEU A 105 -12.08 -1.18 -20.93
N GLU A 106 -12.63 -1.21 -22.14
CA GLU A 106 -12.85 -2.44 -22.91
C GLU A 106 -11.53 -3.14 -23.22
N ARG A 107 -10.52 -2.38 -23.65
CA ARG A 107 -9.21 -2.94 -23.95
C ARG A 107 -8.51 -3.48 -22.71
N ILE A 108 -8.55 -2.74 -21.61
CA ILE A 108 -8.05 -3.18 -20.30
C ILE A 108 -8.76 -4.46 -19.85
N GLY A 109 -10.09 -4.54 -20.07
CA GLY A 109 -10.88 -5.74 -19.78
C GLY A 109 -10.41 -6.98 -20.54
N GLN A 110 -10.00 -6.84 -21.80
CA GLN A 110 -9.47 -7.94 -22.61
C GLN A 110 -8.12 -8.47 -22.07
N VAL A 111 -7.26 -7.60 -21.54
CA VAL A 111 -5.93 -7.98 -21.03
C VAL A 111 -5.90 -8.25 -19.52
N GLN A 112 -7.01 -8.01 -18.81
CA GLN A 112 -7.10 -8.18 -17.35
C GLN A 112 -6.65 -9.58 -16.87
N GLY A 113 -6.97 -10.64 -17.63
CA GLY A 113 -6.56 -12.00 -17.30
C GLY A 113 -5.04 -12.16 -17.27
N MET A 114 -4.36 -11.55 -18.25
CA MET A 114 -2.89 -11.55 -18.35
C MET A 114 -2.27 -10.72 -17.21
N PHE A 115 -2.77 -9.52 -16.92
CA PHE A 115 -2.33 -8.74 -15.76
C PHE A 115 -2.41 -9.54 -14.44
N ARG A 116 -3.50 -10.27 -14.23
CA ARG A 116 -3.66 -11.12 -13.05
C ARG A 116 -2.69 -12.30 -13.04
N GLY A 117 -2.37 -12.87 -14.20
CA GLY A 117 -1.38 -13.93 -14.36
C GLY A 117 0.02 -13.46 -13.96
N GLU A 118 0.47 -12.34 -14.52
CA GLU A 118 1.77 -11.73 -14.19
C GLU A 118 1.87 -11.35 -12.71
N LEU A 119 0.81 -10.75 -12.15
CA LEU A 119 0.75 -10.44 -10.73
C LEU A 119 0.83 -11.70 -9.86
N ALA A 120 0.24 -12.82 -10.29
CA ALA A 120 0.32 -14.08 -9.54
C ALA A 120 1.76 -14.59 -9.41
N MET A 121 2.59 -14.33 -10.41
CA MET A 121 4.01 -14.70 -10.41
C MET A 121 4.85 -13.71 -9.59
N ALA A 122 4.51 -12.42 -9.63
CA ALA A 122 5.30 -11.37 -9.01
C ALA A 122 5.02 -11.19 -7.50
N ILE A 123 3.79 -11.40 -7.03
CA ILE A 123 3.42 -11.12 -5.64
C ILE A 123 3.40 -12.40 -4.79
N HIS A 124 4.05 -12.35 -3.62
CA HIS A 124 4.13 -13.50 -2.71
C HIS A 124 2.85 -13.64 -1.87
N ARG A 125 1.74 -14.02 -2.51
CA ARG A 125 0.42 -14.13 -1.88
C ARG A 125 -0.37 -15.34 -2.36
N ARG A 126 -1.15 -15.96 -1.46
CA ARG A 126 -2.02 -17.10 -1.77
C ARG A 126 -3.08 -16.81 -2.85
N ARG A 127 -3.54 -15.56 -2.99
CA ARG A 127 -4.56 -15.16 -3.97
C ARG A 127 -4.26 -13.75 -4.49
N VAL A 128 -4.32 -13.59 -5.81
CA VAL A 128 -4.22 -12.28 -6.48
C VAL A 128 -5.52 -11.50 -6.30
N PRO A 129 -5.46 -10.24 -5.81
CA PRO A 129 -6.65 -9.39 -5.66
C PRO A 129 -7.42 -9.24 -6.95
N GLN A 130 -8.75 -9.18 -6.89
CA GLN A 130 -9.56 -8.75 -8.03
C GLN A 130 -9.19 -7.32 -8.42
N LEU A 131 -9.11 -7.02 -9.70
CA LEU A 131 -8.80 -5.68 -10.19
C LEU A 131 -10.07 -5.05 -10.76
N SER A 132 -10.39 -3.85 -10.32
CA SER A 132 -11.32 -2.95 -10.99
C SER A 132 -10.54 -1.78 -11.55
N PHE A 133 -11.07 -1.16 -12.60
CA PHE A 133 -10.34 -0.17 -13.37
C PHE A 133 -11.11 1.13 -13.43
N ARG A 134 -10.37 2.23 -13.33
CA ARG A 134 -10.80 3.57 -13.70
C ARG A 134 -9.74 4.13 -14.63
N VAL A 135 -10.18 4.94 -15.60
CA VAL A 135 -9.28 5.69 -16.48
C VAL A 135 -9.57 7.17 -16.31
N ILE A 136 -8.53 7.98 -16.21
CA ILE A 136 -8.60 9.44 -16.17
C ILE A 136 -7.60 10.02 -17.18
N PRO A 137 -7.85 11.23 -17.72
CA PRO A 137 -6.87 11.93 -18.51
C PRO A 137 -5.79 12.55 -17.61
N LYS A 138 -4.59 12.82 -18.15
CA LYS A 138 -3.45 13.39 -17.40
C LYS A 138 -3.78 14.72 -16.70
N GLU A 139 -4.73 15.49 -17.23
CA GLU A 139 -5.17 16.75 -16.68
C GLU A 139 -5.87 16.61 -15.31
N GLU A 140 -6.43 15.43 -15.00
CA GLU A 140 -7.13 15.17 -13.72
C GLU A 140 -6.19 14.72 -12.58
N VAL A 141 -4.92 14.42 -12.86
CA VAL A 141 -3.99 13.86 -11.85
C VAL A 141 -3.54 14.90 -10.81
N CYS A 142 -3.68 16.20 -11.11
CA CYS A 142 -3.28 17.30 -10.23
C CYS A 142 -4.44 18.25 -9.83
N ALA A 143 -5.68 17.83 -10.04
CA ALA A 143 -6.88 18.59 -9.65
C ALA A 143 -7.23 18.44 -8.17
#